data_AF-A0A1M4DVJ5-F1
#
_entry.id   AF-A0A1M4DVJ5-F1
#
_cell.length_a   1.000
_cell.length_b   1.000
_cell.length_c   1.000
_cell.angle_alpha   90.00
_cell.angle_beta   90.00
_cell.angle_gamma   90.00
#
_symmetry.space_group_name_H-M   'P 1'
#
loop_
_entity.id
_entity.type
_entity.pdbx_description
1 polymer ?
#
loop_
_entity_poly.entity_id
_entity_poly.type
_entity_poly.pdbx_seq_one_letter_code
_entity_poly.pdbx_strand_id
1 'polypeptide(L)'
;MTLTDDGKVVITLKGGPGFEAPWIVIHAGSVDEAEDTLDEVYSKGLQHKVTKAAAAFSTGGSSGGRTASRSNPPGVASKTCQHGEMTYRTGTSAKGAWKAYFCPAEDKNEQCSPVWVK
;
A
#
# COMPACT_ATOMS: atom_id res chain seq x y z
N MET A 1 36.13 16.00 21.01
CA MET A 1 34.68 16.33 20.93
C MET A 1 34.14 15.50 19.78
N THR A 2 33.70 14.27 20.08
CA THR A 2 33.12 13.37 19.09
C THR A 2 31.66 13.74 18.90
N LEU A 3 31.30 14.23 17.72
CA LEU A 3 29.92 14.40 17.30
C LEU A 3 29.36 13.00 17.05
N THR A 4 28.63 12.45 18.02
CA THR A 4 27.85 11.23 17.84
C THR A 4 26.55 11.62 17.17
N ASP A 5 26.57 11.77 15.85
CA ASP A 5 25.35 11.98 15.07
C ASP A 5 24.62 10.63 15.01
N ASP A 6 23.72 10.42 15.97
CA ASP A 6 22.86 9.24 16.15
C ASP A 6 21.72 9.24 15.11
N GLY A 7 22.04 9.54 13.85
CA GLY A 7 21.10 9.74 12.76
C GLY A 7 20.51 8.43 12.25
N LYS A 8 19.82 7.67 13.10
CA LYS A 8 19.19 6.41 12.71
C LYS A 8 18.16 6.66 11.61
N VAL A 9 18.39 6.06 10.45
CA VAL A 9 17.49 6.10 9.30
C VAL A 9 16.85 4.73 9.15
N VAL A 10 15.53 4.71 8.96
CA VAL A 10 14.79 3.50 8.60
C VAL A 10 14.13 3.71 7.25
N ILE A 11 14.48 2.87 6.29
CA ILE A 11 13.88 2.88 4.95
C ILE A 11 12.98 1.65 4.83
N THR A 12 11.73 1.85 4.43
CA THR A 12 10.81 0.75 4.10
C THR A 12 10.50 0.77 2.61
N LEU A 13 10.91 -0.27 1.90
CA LEU A 13 10.61 -0.48 0.50
C LEU A 13 9.44 -1.45 0.39
N LYS A 14 8.35 -1.03 -0.24
CA LYS A 14 7.12 -1.81 -0.36
C LYS A 14 6.89 -2.23 -1.82
N GLY A 15 6.81 -3.55 -2.05
CA GLY A 15 6.69 -4.13 -3.40
C GLY A 15 5.34 -3.94 -4.11
N GLY A 16 4.39 -3.22 -3.51
CA GLY A 16 3.07 -2.98 -4.12
C GLY A 16 2.10 -2.21 -3.21
N PRO A 17 0.96 -1.74 -3.74
CA PRO A 17 0.04 -0.89 -2.99
C PRO A 17 -0.79 -1.62 -1.92
N GLY A 18 -0.87 -2.96 -1.99
CA GLY A 18 -1.69 -3.77 -1.07
C GLY A 18 -1.05 -3.97 0.31
N PHE A 19 -1.87 -4.29 1.32
CA PHE A 19 -1.37 -4.61 2.67
C PHE A 19 -0.51 -5.88 2.69
N GLU A 20 -0.86 -6.88 1.88
CA GLU A 20 -0.13 -8.16 1.72
C GLU A 20 1.15 -8.07 0.88
N ALA A 21 1.48 -6.89 0.33
CA ALA A 21 2.68 -6.75 -0.48
C ALA A 21 3.94 -6.95 0.39
N PRO A 22 5.00 -7.59 -0.12
CA PRO A 22 6.22 -7.83 0.66
C PRO A 22 7.02 -6.55 0.87
N TRP A 23 7.63 -6.42 2.05
CA TRP A 23 8.41 -5.24 2.44
C TRP A 23 9.87 -5.63 2.70
N ILE A 24 10.77 -4.69 2.44
CA ILE A 24 12.15 -4.70 2.90
C ILE A 24 12.29 -3.53 3.86
N VAL A 25 12.76 -3.80 5.08
CA VAL A 25 13.03 -2.77 6.09
C VAL A 25 14.54 -2.70 6.30
N ILE A 26 15.11 -1.54 6.04
CA ILE A 26 16.54 -1.26 6.20
C ILE A 26 16.68 -0.37 7.43
N HIS A 27 17.54 -0.77 8.35
CA HIS A 27 17.95 0.04 9.49
C HIS A 27 19.40 0.45 9.26
N ALA A 28 19.65 1.76 9.22
CA ALA A 28 20.97 2.34 9.06
C ALA A 28 21.25 3.33 10.19
N GLY A 29 22.52 3.45 10.58
CA GLY A 29 22.99 4.39 11.59
C GLY A 29 23.19 5.81 11.08
N SER A 30 23.23 6.01 9.77
CA SER A 30 23.35 7.32 9.11
C SER A 30 22.64 7.34 7.75
N VAL A 31 22.56 8.52 7.14
CA VAL A 31 22.05 8.68 5.76
C VAL A 31 22.99 8.02 4.75
N ASP A 32 24.30 8.23 4.86
CA ASP A 32 25.29 7.65 3.93
C ASP A 32 25.21 6.11 3.94
N GLU A 33 25.13 5.50 5.13
CA GLU A 33 24.95 4.04 5.25
C GLU A 33 23.61 3.58 4.66
N ALA A 34 22.56 4.39 4.80
CA ALA A 34 21.25 4.08 4.23
C ALA A 34 21.27 4.11 2.70
N GLU A 35 21.99 5.06 2.10
CA GLU A 35 22.18 5.17 0.64
C GLU A 35 23.00 3.99 0.11
N ASP A 36 24.16 3.69 0.71
CA ASP A 36 25.00 2.55 0.33
C ASP A 36 24.21 1.23 0.41
N THR A 37 23.44 1.03 1.48
CA THR A 37 22.61 -0.16 1.66
C THR A 37 21.50 -0.23 0.61
N LEU A 38 20.87 0.91 0.28
CA LEU A 38 19.82 0.97 -0.73
C LEU A 38 20.38 0.61 -2.12
N ASP A 39 21.54 1.13 -2.49
CA ASP A 39 22.21 0.83 -3.76
C ASP A 39 22.60 -0.65 -3.86
N GLU A 40 23.06 -1.23 -2.76
CA GLU A 40 23.36 -2.66 -2.69
C GLU A 40 22.10 -3.52 -2.86
N VAL A 41 20.98 -3.14 -2.22
CA VAL A 41 19.68 -3.80 -2.39
C VAL A 41 19.29 -3.85 -3.87
N TYR A 42 19.37 -2.70 -4.56
CA TYR A 42 19.07 -2.61 -5.99
C TYR A 42 20.03 -3.43 -6.84
N SER A 43 21.34 -3.25 -6.64
CA SER A 43 22.39 -3.88 -7.45
C SER A 43 22.40 -5.41 -7.32
N LYS A 44 22.11 -5.94 -6.13
CA LYS A 44 22.02 -7.39 -5.87
C LYS A 44 20.66 -7.99 -6.22
N GLY A 45 19.70 -7.16 -6.66
CA GLY A 45 18.35 -7.59 -7.02
C GLY A 45 17.57 -8.19 -5.86
N LEU A 46 17.80 -7.73 -4.62
CA LEU A 46 17.16 -8.29 -3.43
C LEU A 46 15.63 -8.13 -3.49
N GLN A 47 15.14 -7.04 -4.07
CA GLN A 47 13.71 -6.79 -4.34
C GLN A 47 13.05 -7.94 -5.12
N HIS A 48 13.74 -8.51 -6.11
CA HIS A 48 13.22 -9.64 -6.89
C HIS A 48 13.18 -10.92 -6.07
N LYS A 49 14.20 -11.16 -5.25
CA LYS A 49 14.27 -12.33 -4.36
C LYS A 49 13.17 -12.30 -3.31
N VAL A 50 12.96 -11.15 -2.68
CA VAL A 50 11.91 -10.94 -1.68
C VAL A 50 10.52 -11.12 -2.30
N THR A 51 10.29 -10.58 -3.50
CA THR A 51 9.03 -10.78 -4.23
C THR A 51 8.78 -12.26 -4.53
N LYS A 52 9.81 -12.98 -5.02
CA LYS A 52 9.71 -14.42 -5.32
C LYS A 52 9.47 -15.25 -4.05
N ALA A 53 10.15 -14.92 -2.96
CA ALA A 53 9.95 -15.58 -1.66
C ALA A 53 8.51 -15.37 -1.17
N ALA A 54 7.99 -14.15 -1.23
CA ALA A 54 6.62 -13.83 -0.84
C ALA A 54 5.58 -14.58 -1.69
N ALA A 55 5.80 -14.69 -3.01
CA ALA A 55 4.93 -15.46 -3.89
C ALA A 55 4.81 -16.93 -3.46
N ALA A 56 5.90 -17.55 -2.98
CA ALA A 56 5.87 -18.93 -2.50
C ALA A 56 4.94 -19.12 -1.28
N PHE A 57 4.81 -18.11 -0.42
CA PHE A 57 3.86 -18.14 0.69
C PHE A 57 2.42 -17.95 0.23
N SER A 58 2.17 -17.15 -0.82
CA SER A 58 0.83 -16.95 -1.37
C SER A 58 0.25 -18.21 -2.02
N THR A 59 1.10 -19.11 -2.54
CA THR A 59 0.68 -20.38 -3.16
C THR A 59 0.35 -21.49 -2.16
N GLY A 60 0.65 -21.31 -0.87
CA GLY A 60 0.27 -22.25 0.20
C GLY A 60 -0.99 -21.86 0.98
N GLY A 61 -1.55 -20.67 0.72
CA GLY A 61 -2.78 -20.18 1.32
C GLY A 61 -4.00 -20.63 0.52
N SER A 62 -4.81 -21.47 1.14
CA SER A 62 -6.09 -22.00 0.64
C SER A 62 -6.85 -21.06 -0.30
N SER A 63 -7.32 -21.66 -1.40
CA SER A 63 -8.50 -21.26 -2.17
C SER A 63 -9.58 -20.70 -1.24
N GLY A 64 -9.76 -19.38 -1.32
CA GLY A 64 -10.69 -18.63 -0.49
C GLY A 64 -10.69 -17.21 -0.98
N GLY A 65 -11.19 -17.00 -2.20
CA GLY A 65 -11.43 -15.69 -2.76
C GLY A 65 -12.31 -14.86 -1.84
N ARG A 66 -11.66 -14.11 -0.95
CA ARG A 66 -12.22 -12.91 -0.35
C ARG A 66 -11.41 -11.79 -0.95
N THR A 67 -12.02 -11.09 -1.91
CA THR A 67 -11.57 -9.78 -2.34
C THR A 67 -11.18 -9.01 -1.08
N ALA A 68 -9.89 -8.83 -0.86
CA ALA A 68 -9.40 -8.08 0.29
C ALA A 68 -10.02 -6.69 0.17
N SER A 69 -10.96 -6.39 1.08
CA SER A 69 -11.54 -5.05 1.14
C SER A 69 -10.38 -4.08 1.27
N ARG A 70 -10.30 -3.12 0.35
CA ARG A 70 -9.34 -2.03 0.46
C ARG A 70 -9.79 -1.21 1.66
N SER A 71 -9.27 -1.53 2.84
CA SER A 71 -9.51 -0.75 4.05
C SER A 71 -9.12 0.70 3.75
N ASN A 72 -10.04 1.61 4.07
CA ASN A 72 -9.84 3.04 3.85
C ASN A 72 -8.57 3.55 4.54
N PRO A 73 -7.97 4.65 4.07
CA PRO A 73 -6.86 5.32 4.76
C PRO A 73 -7.20 5.64 6.22
N PRO A 74 -6.21 5.71 7.13
CA PRO A 74 -6.45 6.09 8.53
C PRO A 74 -7.24 7.39 8.63
N GLY A 75 -8.34 7.38 9.40
CA GLY A 75 -9.23 8.54 9.58
C GLY A 75 -10.37 8.67 8.56
N VAL A 76 -10.52 7.73 7.62
CA VAL A 76 -11.60 7.72 6.62
C VAL A 76 -12.64 6.65 7.00
N ALA A 77 -13.77 7.09 7.57
CA ALA A 77 -14.85 6.20 8.01
C ALA A 77 -15.39 5.36 6.84
N SER A 78 -15.58 4.05 7.05
CA SER A 78 -16.25 3.21 6.05
C SER A 78 -17.69 3.67 5.85
N LYS A 79 -18.13 3.71 4.58
CA LYS A 79 -19.52 3.95 4.21
C LYS A 79 -20.09 2.67 3.61
N THR A 80 -21.35 2.39 3.88
CA THR A 80 -22.06 1.23 3.34
C THR A 80 -23.27 1.68 2.52
N CYS A 81 -23.57 0.92 1.47
CA CYS A 81 -24.82 1.02 0.71
C CYS A 81 -25.54 -0.34 0.75
N GLN A 82 -26.68 -0.46 0.06
CA GLN A 82 -27.44 -1.72 -0.02
C GLN A 82 -26.65 -2.89 -0.63
N HIS A 83 -25.57 -2.60 -1.35
CA HIS A 83 -24.69 -3.59 -1.99
C HIS A 83 -23.44 -3.92 -1.17
N GLY A 84 -23.29 -3.37 0.03
CA GLY A 84 -22.17 -3.64 0.95
C GLY A 84 -21.28 -2.43 1.24
N GLU A 85 -20.04 -2.69 1.64
CA GLU A 85 -19.04 -1.66 1.94
C GLU A 85 -18.63 -0.92 0.67
N MET A 86 -18.77 0.40 0.68
CA MET A 86 -18.41 1.24 -0.46
C MET A 86 -16.90 1.40 -0.57
N THR A 87 -16.38 1.32 -1.79
CA THR A 87 -14.95 1.48 -2.07
C THR A 87 -14.58 2.96 -2.08
N TYR A 88 -13.69 3.38 -1.18
CA TYR A 88 -13.11 4.72 -1.21
C TYR A 88 -12.09 4.85 -2.34
N ARG A 89 -12.20 5.91 -3.14
CA ARG A 89 -11.26 6.26 -4.21
C ARG A 89 -10.89 7.74 -4.11
N THR A 90 -9.67 8.05 -4.52
CA THR A 90 -9.15 9.41 -4.61
C THR A 90 -8.50 9.62 -5.97
N GLY A 91 -8.40 10.87 -6.40
CA GLY A 91 -7.72 11.23 -7.65
C GLY A 91 -7.59 12.73 -7.82
N THR A 92 -7.12 13.15 -8.99
CA THR A 92 -6.97 14.57 -9.35
C THR A 92 -7.67 14.83 -10.69
N SER A 93 -8.38 15.95 -10.78
CA SER A 93 -9.05 16.42 -12.01
C SER A 93 -8.68 17.87 -12.30
N ALA A 94 -9.13 18.42 -13.42
CA ALA A 94 -8.98 19.85 -13.74
C ALA A 94 -9.59 20.79 -12.67
N LYS A 95 -10.49 20.27 -11.81
CA LYS A 95 -11.12 21.00 -10.69
C LYS A 95 -10.41 20.79 -9.35
N GLY A 96 -9.28 20.07 -9.34
CA GLY A 96 -8.49 19.76 -8.14
C GLY A 96 -8.57 18.29 -7.71
N ALA A 97 -7.95 18.01 -6.57
CA ALA A 97 -7.99 16.70 -5.92
C ALA A 97 -9.42 16.35 -5.47
N TRP A 98 -9.83 15.11 -5.67
CA TRP A 98 -11.15 14.62 -5.34
C TRP A 98 -11.09 13.31 -4.55
N LYS A 99 -12.15 13.06 -3.78
CA LYS A 99 -12.32 11.90 -2.89
C LYS A 99 -13.79 11.47 -2.97
N ALA A 100 -14.06 10.18 -3.17
CA ALA A 100 -15.43 9.66 -3.24
C ALA A 100 -15.53 8.19 -2.82
N TYR A 101 -16.70 7.79 -2.32
CA TYR A 101 -17.07 6.39 -2.10
C TYR A 101 -17.91 5.87 -3.28
N PHE A 102 -17.57 4.69 -3.78
CA PHE A 102 -18.23 4.04 -4.91
C PHE A 102 -18.94 2.75 -4.48
N CYS A 103 -20.10 2.49 -5.08
CA CYS A 103 -20.86 1.25 -4.88
C CYS A 103 -20.01 0.04 -5.35
N PRO A 104 -19.97 -1.07 -4.59
CA PRO A 104 -19.24 -2.28 -4.98
C PRO A 104 -19.98 -3.15 -6.01
N ALA A 105 -21.24 -2.84 -6.36
CA ALA A 105 -22.03 -3.62 -7.31
C ALA A 105 -21.33 -3.73 -8.69
N GLU A 106 -21.30 -4.93 -9.25
CA GLU A 106 -20.70 -5.19 -10.57
C GLU A 106 -21.62 -4.75 -11.72
N ASP A 107 -22.94 -4.92 -11.55
CA ASP A 107 -23.93 -4.45 -12.52
C ASP A 107 -24.10 -2.93 -12.42
N LYS A 108 -23.85 -2.24 -13.53
CA LYS A 108 -24.00 -0.79 -13.66
C LYS A 108 -25.44 -0.30 -13.41
N ASN A 109 -26.44 -1.15 -13.66
CA ASN A 109 -27.85 -0.81 -13.45
C ASN A 109 -28.21 -0.81 -11.96
N GLU A 110 -27.46 -1.52 -11.13
CA GLU A 110 -27.64 -1.61 -9.67
C GLU A 110 -26.68 -0.67 -8.91
N GLN A 111 -25.71 -0.07 -9.58
CA GLN A 111 -24.73 0.82 -8.96
C GLN A 111 -25.40 2.08 -8.38
N CYS A 112 -25.26 2.27 -7.06
CA CYS A 112 -25.62 3.52 -6.40
C CYS A 112 -24.74 4.68 -6.89
N SER A 113 -25.28 5.90 -6.83
CA SER A 113 -24.51 7.12 -7.11
C SER A 113 -23.32 7.27 -6.15
N PRO A 114 -22.17 7.79 -6.63
CA PRO A 114 -20.99 7.98 -5.79
C PRO A 114 -21.22 9.05 -4.73
N VAL A 115 -20.69 8.81 -3.53
CA VAL A 115 -20.76 9.75 -2.40
C VAL A 115 -19.46 10.54 -2.34
N TRP A 116 -19.52 11.80 -2.75
CA TRP A 116 -18.37 12.70 -2.76
C TRP A 116 -18.01 13.18 -1.35
N VAL A 117 -16.72 13.23 -1.06
CA VAL A 117 -16.15 13.76 0.18
C VAL A 117 -15.52 15.12 -0.15
N LYS A 118 -15.92 16.14 0.60
CA LYS A 118 -15.32 17.48 0.52
C LYS A 118 -14.05 17.54 1.36
#